data_AF-A0A924NLJ6-F1
#
_entry.id   AF-A0A924NLJ6-F1
#
_cell.length_a   1.000
_cell.length_b   1.000
_cell.length_c   1.000
_cell.angle_alpha   90.00
_cell.angle_beta   90.00
_cell.angle_gamma   90.00
#
_symmetry.space_group_name_H-M   'P 1'
#
loop_
_entity.id
_entity.type
_entity.pdbx_description
1 polymer ?
#
loop_
_entity_poly.entity_id
_entity_poly.type
_entity_poly.pdbx_seq_one_letter_code
_entity_poly.pdbx_strand_id
1 'polypeptide(L)'
;SKLQGKVREIAASADPVTRTFQVKVAIDPAKAPPLGTTVYVVPQSLSLAGQPVIKLPTSALKQEANGATAVWLVDPTSMTVKSQPVVVATADGNEAVIASGLQPGMLVVSAGVHVLATGQKVSFYKPKTAPAHSESAQDAMNNEANPAAGSATGAAANSPANAASVAQ
;
A
#
# COMPACT_ATOMS: atom_id res chain seq x y z
N SER A 1 -14.28 15.77 9.76
CA SER A 1 -12.99 16.44 10.03
C SER A 1 -12.21 15.65 11.06
N LYS A 2 -10.88 15.52 10.92
CA LYS A 2 -10.03 14.87 11.93
C LYS A 2 -9.68 15.87 13.04
N LEU A 3 -9.67 15.43 14.29
CA LEU A 3 -9.30 16.24 15.45
C LEU A 3 -8.11 15.62 16.18
N GLN A 4 -7.21 16.44 16.70
CA GLN A 4 -6.12 15.95 17.54
C GLN A 4 -6.57 15.83 18.99
N GLY A 5 -6.16 14.76 19.65
CA GLY A 5 -6.40 14.52 21.07
C GLY A 5 -5.16 13.97 21.75
N LYS A 6 -5.00 14.27 23.03
CA LYS A 6 -3.92 13.75 23.88
C LYS A 6 -4.49 12.82 24.93
N VAL A 7 -3.90 11.65 25.11
CA VAL A 7 -4.27 10.75 26.21
C VAL A 7 -3.90 11.44 27.53
N ARG A 8 -4.86 11.57 28.45
CA ARG A 8 -4.64 12.16 29.77
C ARG A 8 -4.67 11.14 30.90
N GLU A 9 -5.34 10.00 30.67
CA GLU A 9 -5.50 8.95 31.68
C GLU A 9 -5.72 7.61 30.99
N ILE A 10 -5.12 6.56 31.56
CA ILE A 10 -5.32 5.16 31.19
C ILE A 10 -5.65 4.43 32.50
N ALA A 11 -6.73 3.66 32.52
CA ALA A 11 -7.11 2.87 33.69
C ALA A 11 -6.00 1.88 34.05
N ALA A 12 -5.74 1.68 35.34
CA ALA A 12 -4.69 0.77 35.81
C ALA A 12 -5.03 -0.72 35.61
N SER A 13 -6.33 -1.04 35.54
CA SER A 13 -6.83 -2.40 35.36
C SER A 13 -7.80 -2.46 34.19
N ALA A 14 -7.77 -3.60 33.50
CA ALA A 14 -8.74 -3.91 32.46
C ALA A 14 -10.11 -4.25 33.10
N ASP A 15 -11.18 -3.90 32.40
CA ASP A 15 -12.51 -4.40 32.70
C ASP A 15 -12.55 -5.92 32.40
N PRO A 16 -12.97 -6.77 33.36
CA PRO A 16 -12.85 -8.22 33.22
C PRO A 16 -13.83 -8.83 32.21
N VAL A 17 -14.94 -8.15 31.91
CA VAL A 17 -15.96 -8.64 30.98
C VAL A 17 -15.56 -8.34 29.54
N THR A 18 -15.14 -7.10 29.29
CA THR A 18 -14.78 -6.62 27.94
C THR A 18 -13.32 -6.85 27.60
N ARG A 19 -12.46 -7.12 28.60
CA ARG A 19 -11.00 -7.21 28.46
C ARG A 19 -10.39 -5.95 27.86
N THR A 20 -10.93 -4.78 28.19
CA THR A 20 -10.48 -3.47 27.69
C THR A 20 -10.06 -2.54 28.82
N PHE A 21 -9.18 -1.58 28.51
CA PHE A 21 -8.80 -0.50 29.42
C PHE A 21 -9.54 0.78 29.04
N GLN A 22 -10.11 1.49 30.02
CA GLN A 22 -10.62 2.84 29.76
C GLN A 22 -9.47 3.81 29.52
N VAL A 23 -9.61 4.63 28.48
CA VAL A 23 -8.68 5.71 28.14
C VAL A 23 -9.45 7.01 28.04
N LYS A 24 -9.01 8.04 28.77
CA LYS A 24 -9.56 9.40 28.64
C LYS A 24 -8.65 10.24 27.74
N VAL A 25 -9.25 10.81 26.71
CA VAL A 25 -8.56 11.70 25.76
C VAL A 25 -8.99 13.15 26.01
N ALA A 26 -8.03 14.05 26.07
CA ALA A 26 -8.25 15.50 26.04
C ALA A 26 -8.23 15.97 24.58
N ILE A 27 -9.27 16.70 24.19
CA ILE A 27 -9.38 17.36 22.89
C ILE A 27 -9.52 18.86 23.11
N ASP A 28 -9.15 19.65 22.10
CA ASP A 28 -9.29 21.11 22.14
C ASP A 28 -10.78 21.49 22.30
N PRO A 29 -11.16 22.18 23.40
CA PRO A 29 -12.55 22.54 23.66
C PRO A 29 -13.13 23.48 22.59
N ALA A 30 -12.31 24.30 21.95
CA ALA A 30 -12.76 25.20 20.88
C ALA A 30 -13.22 24.45 19.62
N LYS A 31 -12.87 23.17 19.50
CA LYS A 31 -13.17 22.32 18.34
C LYS A 31 -13.87 21.02 18.74
N ALA A 32 -14.33 20.92 19.98
CA ALA A 32 -14.95 19.72 20.50
C ALA A 32 -16.34 19.50 19.86
N PRO A 33 -16.66 18.26 19.41
CA PRO A 33 -17.99 17.94 18.95
C PRO A 33 -19.01 17.98 20.10
N PRO A 34 -20.32 18.10 19.81
CA PRO A 34 -21.37 18.04 20.82
C PRO A 34 -21.31 16.76 21.66
N LEU A 35 -21.69 16.87 22.93
CA LEU A 35 -21.80 15.70 23.82
C LEU A 35 -22.79 14.69 23.25
N GLY A 36 -22.47 13.40 23.38
CA GLY A 36 -23.26 12.30 22.80
C GLY A 36 -22.86 11.92 21.37
N THR A 37 -21.90 12.64 20.75
CA THR A 37 -21.37 12.27 19.43
C THR A 37 -20.49 11.02 19.52
N THR A 38 -20.76 10.01 18.69
CA THR A 38 -19.86 8.86 18.49
C THR A 38 -18.67 9.27 17.65
N VAL A 39 -17.46 8.96 18.11
CA VAL A 39 -16.20 9.25 17.41
C VAL A 39 -15.37 7.99 17.23
N TYR A 40 -14.60 7.94 16.15
CA TYR A 40 -13.56 6.93 15.96
C TYR A 40 -12.22 7.52 16.39
N VAL A 41 -11.50 6.79 17.25
CA VAL A 41 -10.16 7.18 17.69
C VAL A 41 -9.14 6.40 16.87
N VAL A 42 -8.26 7.12 16.18
CA VAL A 42 -7.11 6.52 15.51
C VAL A 42 -5.88 6.83 16.38
N PRO A 43 -5.38 5.86 17.17
CA PRO A 43 -4.14 6.05 17.91
C PRO A 43 -3.02 6.30 16.91
N GLN A 44 -2.08 7.18 17.25
CA GLN A 44 -0.87 7.29 16.45
C GLN A 44 -0.14 5.96 16.55
N SER A 45 0.11 5.35 15.39
CA SER A 45 0.92 4.13 15.29
C SER A 45 2.21 4.34 16.08
N LEU A 46 2.59 3.35 16.87
CA LEU A 46 3.91 3.27 17.52
C LEU A 46 4.96 3.13 16.41
N SER A 47 5.15 4.18 15.63
CA SER A 47 6.39 4.38 14.90
C SER A 47 7.44 4.37 15.99
N LEU A 48 8.44 3.49 15.89
CA LEU A 48 9.62 3.55 16.75
C LEU A 48 10.19 4.97 16.61
N ALA A 49 9.76 5.87 17.49
CA ALA A 49 9.98 7.29 17.34
C ALA A 49 11.48 7.54 17.38
N GLY A 50 12.04 7.93 16.23
CA GLY A 50 13.45 8.27 16.10
C GLY A 50 14.36 7.22 15.45
N GLN A 51 13.85 6.05 15.04
CA GLN A 51 14.64 5.13 14.21
C GLN A 51 14.25 5.27 12.74
N PRO A 52 15.20 5.46 11.80
CA PRO A 52 14.90 5.42 10.37
C PRO A 52 14.42 4.00 10.01
N VAL A 53 13.10 3.83 9.94
CA VAL A 53 12.47 2.56 9.57
C VAL A 53 12.13 2.59 8.08
N ILE A 54 12.47 1.51 7.38
CA ILE A 54 12.12 1.33 5.97
C ILE A 54 10.71 0.74 5.92
N LYS A 55 9.78 1.43 5.27
CA LYS A 55 8.43 0.91 5.02
C LYS A 55 8.34 0.42 3.58
N LEU A 56 7.77 -0.75 3.40
CA LEU A 56 7.49 -1.32 2.09
C LEU A 56 6.02 -1.69 1.99
N PRO A 57 5.38 -1.58 0.82
CA PRO A 57 4.06 -2.18 0.60
C PRO A 57 4.10 -3.67 0.95
N THR A 58 3.03 -4.19 1.57
CA THR A 58 2.95 -5.63 1.86
C THR A 58 3.02 -6.49 0.59
N SER A 59 2.65 -5.93 -0.58
CA SER A 59 2.80 -6.56 -1.90
C SER A 59 4.25 -6.75 -2.36
N ALA A 60 5.22 -6.06 -1.74
CA ALA A 60 6.65 -6.18 -2.02
C ALA A 60 7.30 -7.37 -1.30
N LEU A 61 6.64 -7.89 -0.27
CA LEU A 61 7.12 -9.02 0.50
C LEU A 61 6.78 -10.32 -0.22
N LYS A 62 7.73 -11.27 -0.20
CA LYS A 62 7.49 -12.66 -0.57
C LYS A 62 7.93 -13.59 0.55
N GLN A 63 7.31 -14.75 0.60
CA GLN A 63 7.72 -15.84 1.47
C GLN A 63 8.58 -16.84 0.69
N GLU A 64 9.74 -17.17 1.22
CA GLU A 64 10.61 -18.22 0.70
C GLU A 64 10.11 -19.61 1.11
N ALA A 65 10.57 -20.65 0.42
CA ALA A 65 10.18 -22.03 0.70
C ALA A 65 10.53 -22.50 2.13
N ASN A 66 11.52 -21.85 2.76
CA ASN A 66 11.90 -22.09 4.15
C ASN A 66 11.06 -21.30 5.18
N GLY A 67 10.01 -20.58 4.74
CA GLY A 67 9.15 -19.76 5.58
C GLY A 67 9.69 -18.35 5.89
N ALA A 68 10.93 -18.03 5.47
CA ALA A 68 11.51 -16.71 5.70
C ALA A 68 10.87 -15.65 4.81
N THR A 69 10.72 -14.42 5.33
CA THR A 69 10.28 -13.27 4.54
C THR A 69 11.47 -12.66 3.80
N ALA A 70 11.27 -12.34 2.53
CA ALA A 70 12.31 -11.77 1.68
C ALA A 70 11.70 -10.80 0.67
N VAL A 71 12.54 -9.96 0.08
CA VAL A 71 12.17 -9.02 -0.98
C VAL A 71 13.08 -9.21 -2.19
N TRP A 72 12.68 -8.67 -3.34
CA TRP A 72 13.53 -8.60 -4.52
C TRP A 72 14.31 -7.29 -4.52
N LEU A 73 15.62 -7.39 -4.35
CA LEU A 73 16.55 -6.26 -4.50
C LEU A 73 16.94 -6.11 -5.96
N VAL A 74 16.79 -4.92 -6.53
CA VAL A 74 17.16 -4.59 -7.90
C VAL A 74 18.59 -4.06 -7.93
N ASP A 75 19.43 -4.66 -8.76
CA ASP A 75 20.74 -4.11 -9.11
C ASP A 75 20.57 -3.06 -10.23
N PRO A 76 20.85 -1.77 -9.99
CA PRO A 76 20.65 -0.72 -10.98
C PRO A 76 21.60 -0.82 -12.19
N THR A 77 22.71 -1.55 -12.06
CA THR A 77 23.72 -1.71 -13.13
C THR A 77 23.28 -2.75 -14.14
N SER A 78 22.85 -3.92 -13.63
CA SER A 78 22.44 -5.06 -14.45
C SER A 78 20.94 -5.10 -14.71
N MET A 79 20.15 -4.29 -13.98
CA MET A 79 18.69 -4.34 -13.93
C MET A 79 18.18 -5.76 -13.61
N THR A 80 18.90 -6.49 -12.76
CA THR A 80 18.52 -7.85 -12.33
C THR A 80 18.04 -7.86 -10.88
N VAL A 81 17.19 -8.82 -10.54
CA VAL A 81 16.72 -9.00 -9.16
C VAL A 81 17.46 -10.10 -8.41
N LYS A 82 17.67 -9.88 -7.12
CA LYS A 82 18.24 -10.86 -6.18
C LYS A 82 17.32 -10.99 -4.96
N SER A 83 17.16 -12.21 -4.46
CA SER A 83 16.39 -12.44 -3.24
C SER A 83 17.20 -11.95 -2.04
N GLN A 84 16.63 -11.02 -1.27
CA GLN A 84 17.22 -10.49 -0.06
C GLN A 84 16.32 -10.85 1.13
N PRO A 85 16.78 -11.65 2.10
CA PRO A 85 16.03 -11.90 3.33
C PRO A 85 15.88 -10.60 4.14
N VAL A 86 14.68 -10.40 4.68
CA VAL A 86 14.34 -9.23 5.51
C VAL A 86 13.59 -9.65 6.76
N VAL A 87 13.74 -8.87 7.82
CA VAL A 87 12.99 -9.05 9.06
C VAL A 87 11.92 -7.97 9.13
N VAL A 88 10.66 -8.37 9.27
CA VAL A 88 9.53 -7.45 9.44
C VAL A 88 9.35 -7.16 10.94
N ALA A 89 9.36 -5.88 11.32
CA ALA A 89 9.13 -5.44 12.70
C ALA A 89 7.64 -5.44 13.05
N THR A 90 6.83 -4.85 12.18
CA THR A 90 5.37 -4.70 12.37
C THR A 90 4.70 -4.41 11.02
N ALA A 91 3.39 -4.51 10.97
CA ALA A 91 2.58 -4.05 9.85
C ALA A 91 1.80 -2.78 10.26
N ASP A 92 1.81 -1.78 9.38
CA ASP A 92 1.15 -0.49 9.52
C ASP A 92 0.13 -0.35 8.38
N GLY A 93 -1.06 -0.92 8.56
CA GLY A 93 -2.07 -0.99 7.50
C GLY A 93 -1.62 -1.82 6.30
N ASN A 94 -1.44 -1.18 5.15
CA ASN A 94 -0.98 -1.81 3.90
C ASN A 94 0.55 -1.76 3.74
N GLU A 95 1.26 -1.24 4.73
CA GLU A 95 2.71 -1.15 4.74
C GLU A 95 3.29 -2.12 5.76
N ALA A 96 4.41 -2.75 5.43
CA ALA A 96 5.24 -3.51 6.35
C ALA A 96 6.45 -2.66 6.77
N VAL A 97 6.71 -2.62 8.07
CA VAL A 97 7.87 -1.94 8.65
C VAL A 97 9.01 -2.95 8.72
N ILE A 98 10.12 -2.66 8.06
CA ILE A 98 11.29 -3.53 8.01
C ILE A 98 12.23 -3.21 9.17
N ALA A 99 12.52 -4.23 9.99
CA ALA A 99 13.46 -4.16 11.10
C ALA A 99 14.92 -4.23 10.63
N SER A 100 15.21 -5.11 9.67
CA SER A 100 16.57 -5.34 9.16
C SER A 100 16.57 -6.04 7.79
N GLY A 101 17.73 -6.03 7.14
CA GLY A 101 17.93 -6.66 5.82
C GLY A 101 17.85 -5.69 4.64
N LEU A 102 17.60 -4.40 4.90
CA LEU A 102 17.60 -3.34 3.90
C LEU A 102 18.34 -2.11 4.40
N GLN A 103 18.96 -1.39 3.47
CA GLN A 103 19.62 -0.11 3.71
C GLN A 103 18.98 0.99 2.85
N PRO A 104 18.99 2.25 3.32
CA PRO A 104 18.53 3.39 2.52
C PRO A 104 19.27 3.45 1.17
N GLY A 105 18.52 3.70 0.09
CA GLY A 105 19.06 3.74 -1.28
C GLY A 105 19.05 2.40 -2.03
N MET A 106 18.65 1.31 -1.37
CA MET A 106 18.39 0.02 -2.02
C MET A 106 17.07 0.05 -2.79
N LEU A 107 17.10 -0.40 -4.05
CA LEU A 107 15.90 -0.49 -4.91
C LEU A 107 15.18 -1.81 -4.69
N VAL A 108 13.89 -1.78 -4.37
CA VAL A 108 13.10 -2.98 -4.08
C VAL A 108 11.90 -3.08 -5.02
N VAL A 109 11.60 -4.29 -5.50
CA VAL A 109 10.39 -4.53 -6.30
C VAL A 109 9.15 -4.49 -5.42
N SER A 110 8.17 -3.67 -5.79
CA SER A 110 6.90 -3.49 -5.08
C SER A 110 5.70 -4.20 -5.71
N ALA A 111 5.79 -4.60 -6.98
CA ALA A 111 4.74 -5.33 -7.69
C ALA A 111 5.30 -6.47 -8.55
N GLY A 112 4.55 -7.57 -8.65
CA GLY A 112 4.96 -8.75 -9.43
C GLY A 112 5.96 -9.65 -8.72
N VAL A 113 6.03 -9.63 -7.39
CA VAL A 113 7.06 -10.39 -6.64
C VAL A 113 6.91 -11.92 -6.74
N HIS A 114 5.70 -12.42 -7.03
CA HIS A 114 5.40 -13.85 -7.12
C HIS A 114 5.73 -14.46 -8.49
N VAL A 115 6.07 -13.64 -9.47
CA VAL A 115 6.31 -14.06 -10.86
C VAL A 115 7.76 -13.83 -11.29
N LEU A 116 8.59 -13.34 -10.38
CA LEU A 116 10.01 -13.10 -10.60
C LEU A 116 10.85 -14.27 -10.08
N ALA A 117 11.91 -14.58 -10.81
CA ALA A 117 12.96 -15.51 -10.41
C ALA A 117 14.30 -14.78 -10.20
N THR A 118 15.20 -15.38 -9.43
CA THR A 118 16.55 -14.85 -9.20
C THR A 118 17.29 -14.62 -10.51
N GLY A 119 17.90 -13.45 -10.67
CA GLY A 119 18.65 -13.06 -11.87
C GLY A 119 17.78 -12.58 -13.03
N GLN A 120 16.45 -12.53 -12.85
CA GLN A 120 15.56 -12.02 -13.88
C GLN A 120 15.76 -10.53 -14.10
N LYS A 121 15.81 -10.13 -15.37
CA LYS A 121 15.90 -8.73 -15.76
C LYS A 121 14.55 -8.06 -15.57
N VAL A 122 14.54 -6.93 -14.86
CA VAL A 122 13.36 -6.12 -14.61
C VAL A 122 13.49 -4.76 -15.29
N SER A 123 12.38 -4.03 -15.36
CA SER A 123 12.34 -2.67 -15.87
C SER A 123 11.36 -1.88 -15.05
N PHE A 124 11.66 -0.59 -14.82
CA PHE A 124 10.75 0.28 -14.07
C PHE A 124 9.42 0.36 -14.80
N TYR A 125 8.34 -0.05 -14.11
CA TYR A 125 7.01 0.15 -14.61
C TYR A 125 6.74 1.65 -14.76
N LYS A 126 6.52 2.10 -16.00
CA LYS A 126 5.91 3.39 -16.27
C LYS A 126 4.42 3.13 -16.47
N PRO A 127 3.53 3.62 -15.59
CA PRO A 127 2.11 3.50 -15.84
C PRO A 127 1.82 4.11 -17.20
N LYS A 128 1.16 3.34 -18.05
CA LYS A 128 0.57 3.89 -19.27
C LYS A 128 -0.54 4.80 -18.79
N THR A 129 -0.25 6.09 -18.63
CA THR A 129 -1.28 7.11 -18.53
C THR A 129 -2.11 7.00 -19.80
N ALA A 130 -3.22 6.28 -19.73
CA ALA A 130 -4.34 6.59 -20.58
C ALA A 130 -4.72 8.04 -20.22
N PRO A 131 -4.74 8.99 -21.16
CA PRO A 131 -5.28 10.30 -20.86
C PRO A 131 -6.68 10.07 -20.28
N ALA A 132 -6.90 10.58 -19.08
CA ALA A 132 -8.21 10.59 -18.46
C ALA A 132 -9.21 11.06 -19.52
N HIS A 133 -10.25 10.26 -19.77
CA HIS A 133 -11.41 10.70 -20.52
C HIS A 133 -11.96 11.94 -19.81
N SER A 134 -11.50 13.11 -20.25
CA SER A 134 -12.19 14.37 -20.06
C SER A 134 -13.27 14.37 -21.12
N GLU A 135 -14.23 13.45 -21.01
CA GLU A 135 -15.49 13.54 -21.74
C GLU A 135 -16.32 14.56 -21.00
N SER A 136 -16.12 15.80 -21.43
CA SER A 136 -17.08 16.89 -21.40
C SER A 136 -18.50 16.37 -21.49
N ALA A 137 -19.17 16.33 -20.34
CA ALA A 137 -20.61 16.18 -20.25
C ALA A 137 -21.29 17.48 -20.72
N GLN A 138 -21.20 17.80 -22.00
CA GLN A 138 -22.03 18.77 -22.71
C GLN A 138 -21.78 18.61 -24.21
N ASP A 139 -22.88 18.54 -24.98
CA ASP A 139 -22.98 18.34 -26.45
C ASP A 139 -23.07 16.90 -26.97
N ALA A 140 -24.22 16.23 -26.74
CA ALA A 140 -24.86 15.34 -27.73
C ALA A 140 -26.25 14.85 -27.26
N MET A 141 -27.17 15.74 -26.92
CA MET A 141 -28.61 15.42 -26.91
C MET A 141 -29.19 15.95 -28.22
N ASN A 142 -29.06 15.16 -29.30
CA ASN A 142 -29.92 15.09 -30.49
C ASN A 142 -29.14 14.53 -31.70
N ASN A 143 -29.29 13.25 -31.99
CA ASN A 143 -29.99 12.83 -33.22
C ASN A 143 -30.25 11.32 -33.20
N GLU A 144 -31.47 10.95 -33.56
CA GLU A 144 -31.99 9.58 -33.63
C GLU A 144 -31.59 8.86 -34.94
N ALA A 145 -31.76 7.52 -34.93
CA ALA A 145 -31.95 6.57 -36.06
C ALA A 145 -30.77 5.66 -36.53
N ASN A 146 -30.66 4.46 -35.92
CA ASN A 146 -30.86 3.08 -36.45
C ASN A 146 -30.31 2.64 -37.86
N PRO A 147 -30.17 1.32 -38.18
CA PRO A 147 -29.42 0.17 -37.59
C PRO A 147 -28.43 -0.53 -38.57
N ALA A 148 -27.73 -1.56 -38.05
CA ALA A 148 -27.42 -2.87 -38.68
C ALA A 148 -25.99 -3.19 -39.21
N ALA A 149 -25.59 -4.42 -38.84
CA ALA A 149 -24.73 -5.41 -39.52
C ALA A 149 -23.20 -5.32 -39.39
N GLY A 150 -22.57 -6.47 -39.04
CA GLY A 150 -21.18 -6.75 -39.40
C GLY A 150 -20.40 -7.67 -38.44
N SER A 151 -20.56 -8.99 -38.57
CA SER A 151 -19.66 -10.01 -38.02
C SER A 151 -18.26 -9.95 -38.66
N ALA A 152 -17.18 -10.18 -37.91
CA ALA A 152 -16.03 -11.06 -38.25
C ALA A 152 -14.76 -10.80 -37.41
N THR A 153 -14.36 -11.84 -36.67
CA THR A 153 -13.01 -12.46 -36.59
C THR A 153 -11.74 -11.59 -36.52
N GLY A 154 -10.91 -11.85 -35.50
CA GLY A 154 -9.50 -11.46 -35.48
C GLY A 154 -8.76 -11.94 -34.23
N ALA A 155 -8.20 -13.16 -34.30
CA ALA A 155 -7.28 -13.69 -33.31
C ALA A 155 -5.95 -12.89 -33.32
N ALA A 156 -5.43 -12.53 -32.15
CA ALA A 156 -4.00 -12.32 -31.94
C ALA A 156 -3.64 -12.47 -30.46
N ALA A 157 -2.76 -13.43 -30.20
CA ALA A 157 -2.16 -13.72 -28.92
C ALA A 157 -1.41 -12.50 -28.36
N ASN A 158 -1.50 -12.27 -27.04
CA ASN A 158 -0.56 -11.42 -26.34
C ASN A 158 -0.07 -12.12 -25.08
N SER A 159 1.19 -12.57 -25.13
CA SER A 159 1.96 -13.00 -23.98
C SER A 159 2.08 -11.84 -22.98
N PRO A 160 1.85 -12.04 -21.67
CA PRO A 160 2.12 -10.99 -20.70
C PRO A 160 3.62 -10.92 -20.41
N ALA A 161 4.28 -9.87 -20.90
CA ALA A 161 5.54 -9.42 -20.31
C ALA A 161 5.22 -8.85 -18.92
N ASN A 162 5.64 -9.53 -17.86
CA ASN A 162 5.40 -9.10 -16.49
C ASN A 162 6.11 -7.78 -16.20
N ALA A 163 5.32 -6.72 -16.07
CA ALA A 163 5.78 -5.44 -15.58
C ALA A 163 5.86 -5.48 -14.04
N ALA A 164 7.06 -5.29 -13.50
CA ALA A 164 7.30 -5.14 -12.08
C ALA A 164 7.49 -3.65 -11.73
N SER A 165 6.81 -3.16 -10.70
CA SER A 165 7.00 -1.79 -10.19
C SER A 165 8.09 -1.80 -9.13
N VAL A 166 8.91 -0.75 -9.05
CA VAL A 166 9.99 -0.59 -8.06
C VAL A 166 9.60 0.51 -7.08
N ALA A 167 9.74 0.27 -5.78
CA ALA A 167 9.63 1.29 -4.74
C ALA A 167 11.03 1.65 -4.22
N GLN A 168 11.22 2.94 -3.93
CA GLN A 168 12.45 3.52 -3.35
C GLN A 168 12.28 3.75 -1.86
#